data_AF-A0A385AGK4-F1
#
_entry.id   AF-A0A385AGK4-F1
#
_cell.length_a   1.000
_cell.length_b   1.000
_cell.length_c   1.000
_cell.angle_alpha   90.00
_cell.angle_beta   90.00
_cell.angle_gamma   90.00
#
_symmetry.space_group_name_H-M   'P 1'
#
loop_
_entity.id
_entity.type
_entity.pdbx_description
1 polymer ?
#
loop_
_entity_poly.entity_id
_entity_poly.type
_entity_poly.pdbx_seq_one_letter_code
_entity_poly.pdbx_strand_id
1 'polypeptide(L)'
;MRHIPIGKYEVLRETTPAGCQAGQKQQTLIVSNQQPNQVDWTFDREVSAIRLTVTNVSSTPIKGASFIIKTTNPDDQGQRTFFSAQTDDQGQVELQNLPLPIK
;
A
#
# COMPACT_ATOMS: atom_id res chain seq x y z
N MET A 1 14.51 33.24 -15.90
CA MET A 1 14.15 31.83 -16.22
C MET A 1 15.43 31.06 -16.52
N ARG A 2 15.57 29.83 -16.05
CA ARG A 2 16.71 28.96 -16.43
C ARG A 2 16.33 28.13 -17.65
N HIS A 3 17.21 28.09 -18.65
CA HIS A 3 17.08 27.19 -19.80
C HIS A 3 17.62 25.81 -19.43
N ILE A 4 16.88 24.75 -19.78
CA ILE A 4 17.34 23.37 -19.64
C ILE A 4 17.85 22.91 -21.00
N PRO A 5 19.15 22.60 -21.16
CA PRO A 5 19.70 22.09 -22.41
C PRO A 5 19.04 20.78 -22.87
N ILE A 6 19.09 20.53 -24.18
CA ILE A 6 18.75 19.22 -24.74
C ILE A 6 19.80 18.22 -24.25
N GLY A 7 19.35 17.04 -23.82
CA GLY A 7 20.26 16.02 -23.31
C GLY A 7 19.56 14.94 -22.48
N LYS A 8 20.37 14.03 -21.95
CA LYS A 8 19.93 12.96 -21.05
C LYS A 8 20.07 13.42 -19.60
N TYR A 9 18.99 13.28 -18.84
CA TYR A 9 18.87 13.66 -17.44
C TYR A 9 18.45 12.48 -16.58
N GLU A 10 18.85 12.50 -15.32
CA GLU A 10 18.35 11.59 -14.29
C GLU A 10 17.35 12.35 -13.42
N VAL A 11 16.17 11.77 -13.26
CA VAL A 11 15.13 12.25 -12.34
C VAL A 11 15.18 11.36 -11.11
N LEU A 12 15.64 11.94 -10.00
CA LEU A 12 15.79 11.24 -8.73
C LEU A 12 14.57 11.53 -7.84
N ARG A 13 14.00 10.46 -7.28
CA ARG A 13 13.03 10.59 -6.19
C ARG A 13 13.78 10.67 -4.87
N GLU A 14 13.70 11.83 -4.21
CA GLU A 14 14.33 12.05 -2.91
C GLU A 14 13.49 11.50 -1.74
N THR A 15 12.16 11.62 -1.84
CA THR A 15 11.22 11.17 -0.80
C THR A 15 10.12 10.29 -1.40
N THR A 16 9.69 9.30 -0.61
CA THR A 16 8.48 8.51 -0.93
C THR A 16 7.29 9.16 -0.21
N PRO A 17 6.16 9.42 -0.90
CA PRO A 17 4.95 9.91 -0.26
C PRO A 17 4.50 9.01 0.88
N ALA A 18 3.89 9.59 1.92
CA ALA A 18 3.37 8.82 3.05
C ALA A 18 2.27 7.83 2.58
N GLY A 19 2.32 6.59 3.07
CA GLY A 19 1.38 5.54 2.68
C GLY A 19 1.68 4.85 1.35
N CYS A 20 2.79 5.20 0.69
CA CYS A 20 3.27 4.55 -0.53
C CYS A 20 4.56 3.75 -0.28
N GLN A 21 4.70 2.61 -0.94
CA GLN A 21 5.91 1.80 -0.90
C GLN A 21 7.06 2.53 -1.59
N ALA A 22 8.27 2.33 -1.06
CA ALA A 22 9.49 2.77 -1.70
C ALA A 22 9.73 1.95 -2.99
N GLY A 23 9.15 2.39 -4.11
CA GLY A 23 9.38 1.82 -5.44
C GLY A 23 10.69 2.31 -6.07
N GLN A 24 10.70 2.36 -7.41
CA GLN A 24 11.82 2.88 -8.22
C GLN A 24 12.34 4.23 -7.69
N LYS A 25 13.67 4.40 -7.60
CA LYS A 25 14.30 5.62 -7.04
C LYS A 25 14.73 6.62 -8.11
N GLN A 26 14.87 6.16 -9.36
CA GLN A 26 15.43 6.94 -10.46
C GLN A 26 14.77 6.56 -11.79
N GLN A 27 14.51 7.58 -12.60
CA GLN A 27 14.13 7.44 -14.00
C GLN A 27 15.02 8.32 -14.89
N THR A 28 15.09 8.00 -16.18
CA THR A 28 15.81 8.81 -17.18
C THR A 28 14.83 9.65 -17.97
N LEU A 29 15.15 10.93 -18.18
CA LEU A 29 14.44 11.82 -19.11
C LEU A 29 15.37 12.24 -20.24
N ILE A 30 14.89 12.16 -21.49
CA ILE A 30 15.56 12.79 -22.63
C ILE A 30 14.83 14.11 -22.90
N VAL A 31 15.49 15.22 -22.59
CA VAL A 31 15.00 16.55 -22.91
C VAL A 31 15.26 16.83 -24.38
N SER A 32 14.22 17.10 -25.15
CA SER A 32 14.29 17.40 -26.58
C SER A 32 13.17 18.38 -27.01
N ASN A 33 13.26 18.87 -28.24
CA ASN A 33 12.19 19.64 -28.88
C ASN A 33 11.27 18.76 -29.77
N GLN A 34 11.51 17.45 -29.81
CA GLN A 34 10.85 16.53 -30.75
C GLN A 34 9.69 15.76 -30.11
N GLN A 35 9.66 15.66 -28.78
CA GLN A 35 8.64 14.96 -28.03
C GLN A 35 8.35 15.69 -26.71
N PRO A 36 7.21 15.40 -26.05
CA PRO A 36 6.95 15.90 -24.71
C PRO A 36 8.07 15.51 -23.73
N ASN A 37 8.54 16.50 -22.96
CA ASN A 37 9.53 16.29 -21.90
C ASN A 37 8.81 15.90 -20.60
N GLN A 38 8.35 14.66 -20.52
CA GLN A 38 7.53 14.14 -19.42
C GLN A 38 8.11 12.85 -18.83
N VAL A 39 7.99 12.67 -17.52
CA VAL A 39 8.29 11.43 -16.79
C VAL A 39 7.13 11.16 -15.85
N ASP A 40 6.52 10.00 -15.98
CA ASP A 40 5.43 9.57 -15.10
C ASP A 40 5.96 8.69 -13.97
N TRP A 41 5.39 8.86 -12.78
CA TRP A 41 5.73 8.08 -11.61
C TRP A 41 4.49 7.37 -11.09
N THR A 42 4.64 6.10 -10.76
CA THR A 42 3.61 5.30 -10.11
C THR A 42 4.15 4.77 -8.80
N PHE A 43 3.30 4.75 -7.79
CA PHE A 43 3.63 4.28 -6.45
C PHE A 43 2.61 3.25 -6.01
N ASP A 44 3.08 2.11 -5.54
CA ASP A 44 2.24 1.13 -4.86
C ASP A 44 1.96 1.61 -3.43
N ARG A 45 0.83 1.20 -2.86
CA ARG A 45 0.52 1.52 -1.46
C ARG A 45 1.28 0.63 -0.50
N GLU A 46 1.68 1.20 0.63
CA GLU A 46 2.04 0.38 1.77
C GLU A 46 0.80 -0.36 2.27
N VAL A 47 0.97 -1.68 2.41
CA VAL A 47 -0.03 -2.55 2.99
C VAL A 47 0.51 -3.20 4.25
N SER A 48 -0.40 -3.45 5.18
CA SER A 48 -0.12 -4.12 6.43
C SER A 48 -0.88 -5.45 6.51
N ALA A 49 -0.46 -6.29 7.46
CA ALA A 49 -1.17 -7.51 7.81
C ALA A 49 -1.64 -7.46 9.27
N ILE A 50 -2.82 -8.03 9.53
CA ILE A 50 -3.34 -8.28 10.87
C ILE A 50 -3.44 -9.79 11.05
N ARG A 51 -2.96 -10.28 12.19
CA ARG A 51 -3.18 -11.66 12.62
C ARG A 51 -4.06 -11.66 13.86
N LEU A 52 -5.17 -12.38 13.80
CA LEU A 52 -6.03 -12.66 14.95
C LEU A 52 -5.78 -14.10 15.40
N THR A 53 -5.75 -14.31 16.71
CA THR A 53 -5.66 -15.63 17.32
C THR A 53 -6.75 -15.75 18.37
N VAL A 54 -7.54 -16.82 18.28
CA VAL A 54 -8.71 -17.04 19.11
C VAL A 54 -8.58 -18.37 19.82
N THR A 55 -8.55 -18.31 21.15
CA THR A 55 -8.47 -19.48 22.02
C THR A 55 -9.55 -19.41 23.08
N ASN A 56 -9.93 -20.58 23.61
CA ASN A 56 -10.73 -20.64 24.83
C ASN A 56 -9.87 -20.35 26.08
N VAL A 57 -10.49 -20.42 27.27
CA VAL A 57 -9.82 -20.20 28.57
C VAL A 57 -8.68 -21.20 28.86
N SER A 58 -8.67 -22.35 28.20
CA SER A 58 -7.62 -23.38 28.30
C SER A 58 -6.57 -23.26 27.19
N SER A 59 -6.50 -22.11 26.51
CA SER A 59 -5.60 -21.86 25.38
C SER A 59 -5.77 -22.80 24.18
N THR A 60 -6.90 -23.49 24.09
CA THR A 60 -7.22 -24.34 22.93
C THR A 60 -7.73 -23.47 21.78
N PRO A 61 -7.23 -23.62 20.55
CA PRO A 61 -7.72 -22.86 19.40
C PRO A 61 -9.20 -23.08 19.11
N ILE A 62 -9.89 -22.01 18.69
CA ILE A 62 -11.31 -22.06 18.31
C ILE A 62 -11.43 -21.89 16.81
N LYS A 63 -11.87 -22.93 16.10
CA LYS A 63 -12.24 -22.89 14.68
C LYS A 63 -13.63 -22.29 14.47
N GLY A 64 -13.82 -21.54 13.40
CA GLY A 64 -15.15 -21.11 12.93
C GLY A 64 -15.67 -19.81 13.57
N ALA A 65 -14.87 -19.14 14.41
CA ALA A 65 -15.26 -17.86 14.97
C ALA A 65 -15.22 -16.77 13.89
N SER A 66 -16.35 -16.10 13.66
CA SER A 66 -16.50 -15.10 12.60
C SER A 66 -16.09 -13.70 13.04
N PHE A 67 -15.30 -13.02 12.21
CA PHE A 67 -14.86 -11.64 12.42
C PHE A 67 -15.20 -10.77 11.22
N ILE A 68 -15.39 -9.47 11.47
CA ILE A 68 -15.48 -8.43 10.46
C ILE A 68 -14.55 -7.29 10.85
N ILE A 69 -13.66 -6.87 9.94
CA ILE A 69 -12.77 -5.73 10.16
C ILE A 69 -13.35 -4.50 9.45
N LYS A 70 -13.54 -3.44 10.24
CA LYS A 70 -14.06 -2.14 9.79
C LYS A 70 -13.13 -1.01 10.21
N THR A 71 -13.15 0.06 9.44
CA THR A 71 -12.44 1.31 9.73
C THR A 71 -13.41 2.49 9.84
N THR A 72 -13.05 3.48 10.65
CA THR A 72 -13.70 4.80 10.65
C THR A 72 -13.15 5.72 9.56
N ASN A 73 -11.96 5.42 9.04
CA ASN A 73 -11.30 6.15 7.96
C ASN A 73 -11.39 5.32 6.68
N PRO A 74 -12.33 5.61 5.76
CA PRO A 74 -12.52 4.82 4.56
C PRO A 74 -11.28 4.87 3.65
N ASP A 75 -11.14 3.91 2.75
CA ASP A 75 -10.18 4.04 1.65
C ASP A 75 -10.64 5.11 0.63
N ASP A 76 -9.84 5.31 -0.41
CA ASP A 76 -10.09 6.28 -1.48
C ASP A 76 -11.40 6.03 -2.25
N GLN A 77 -11.96 4.82 -2.17
CA GLN A 77 -13.24 4.46 -2.79
C GLN A 77 -14.41 4.56 -1.81
N GLY A 78 -14.17 4.97 -0.57
CA GLY A 78 -15.19 5.05 0.47
C GLY A 78 -15.43 3.72 1.20
N GLN A 79 -14.69 2.66 0.91
CA GLN A 79 -14.87 1.35 1.52
C GLN A 79 -14.43 1.38 2.98
N ARG A 80 -15.30 0.86 3.86
CA ARG A 80 -15.11 0.84 5.32
C ARG A 80 -15.02 -0.55 5.92
N THR A 81 -15.45 -1.58 5.19
CA THR A 81 -15.37 -2.98 5.60
C THR A 81 -14.38 -3.66 4.68
N PHE A 82 -13.25 -4.11 5.23
CA PHE A 82 -12.18 -4.67 4.42
C PHE A 82 -12.15 -6.19 4.45
N PHE A 83 -12.70 -6.82 5.50
CA PHE A 83 -12.63 -8.25 5.62
C PHE A 83 -13.76 -8.86 6.42
N SER A 84 -14.15 -10.07 6.04
CA SER A 84 -14.88 -11.00 6.89
C SER A 84 -14.30 -12.40 6.72
N ALA A 85 -13.99 -13.06 7.84
CA ALA A 85 -13.54 -14.45 7.82
C ALA A 85 -13.81 -15.17 9.12
N GLN A 86 -13.64 -16.48 9.05
CA GLN A 86 -13.67 -17.40 10.17
C GLN A 86 -12.28 -17.89 10.50
N THR A 87 -12.04 -18.12 11.79
CA THR A 87 -10.80 -18.75 12.26
C THR A 87 -10.63 -20.15 11.69
N ASP A 88 -9.40 -20.48 11.30
CA ASP A 88 -9.00 -21.79 10.82
C ASP A 88 -8.87 -22.83 11.95
N ASP A 89 -8.34 -24.02 11.63
CA ASP A 89 -8.09 -25.11 12.59
C ASP A 89 -7.07 -24.75 13.68
N GLN A 90 -6.24 -23.71 13.47
CA GLN A 90 -5.31 -23.17 14.46
C GLN A 90 -5.88 -21.96 15.21
N GLY A 91 -7.19 -21.70 15.05
CA GLY A 91 -7.86 -20.57 15.68
C GLY A 91 -7.37 -19.23 15.14
N GLN A 92 -6.83 -19.20 13.91
CA GLN A 92 -6.19 -18.02 13.34
C GLN A 92 -6.97 -17.44 12.17
N VAL A 93 -6.84 -16.12 12.01
CA VAL A 93 -7.19 -15.41 10.78
C VAL A 93 -6.02 -14.51 10.44
N GLU A 94 -5.52 -14.61 9.21
CA GLU A 94 -4.53 -13.68 8.68
C GLU A 94 -5.18 -12.80 7.61
N LEU A 95 -5.03 -11.50 7.80
CA LEU A 95 -5.55 -10.46 6.93
C LEU A 95 -4.37 -9.80 6.26
N GLN A 96 -4.31 -9.85 4.94
CA GLN A 96 -3.23 -9.25 4.18
C GLN A 96 -3.79 -8.07 3.38
N ASN A 97 -2.88 -7.26 2.84
CA ASN A 97 -3.21 -6.16 1.94
C ASN A 97 -4.11 -5.07 2.55
N LEU A 98 -3.97 -4.78 3.85
CA LEU A 98 -4.71 -3.70 4.49
C LEU A 98 -4.04 -2.35 4.16
N PRO A 99 -4.66 -1.46 3.36
CA PRO A 99 -4.03 -0.20 2.96
C PRO A 99 -3.84 0.70 4.18
N LEU A 100 -2.67 1.31 4.29
CA LEU A 100 -2.46 2.35 5.30
C LEU A 100 -3.16 3.65 4.88
N PRO A 101 -3.67 4.45 5.86
CA PRO A 101 -4.21 5.77 5.54
C PRO A 101 -3.12 6.64 4.90
N ILE A 102 -3.43 7.25 3.76
CA ILE A 102 -2.61 8.35 3.23
C ILE A 102 -2.88 9.56 4.14
N LYS A 103 -1.82 10.11 4.75
CA LYS A 103 -1.89 11.33 5.57
C LYS A 103 -1.65 12.57 4.73
#